data_AF-A0A952HDL8-F1
#
_entry.id   AF-A0A952HDL8-F1
#
_cell.length_a   1.000
_cell.length_b   1.000
_cell.length_c   1.000
_cell.angle_alpha   90.00
_cell.angle_beta   90.00
_cell.angle_gamma   90.00
#
_symmetry.space_group_name_H-M   'P 1'
#
loop_
_entity.id
_entity.type
_entity.pdbx_description
1 polymer ?
#
loop_
_entity_poly.entity_id
_entity_poly.type
_entity_poly.pdbx_seq_one_letter_code
_entity_poly.pdbx_strand_id
1 'polypeptide(L)'
;MPRFARHRLTAAATLLGLAANVQALDLSGLSKDVQPCDDFYAFVNGNWEAATELPASRARIGSFEQLRQSNDALLEKSLTELADKPSLQTTPGLKLIAAYFSSGMDEAAIEARGLTSITPLLNRIDGLQRREDLPALLALLNRSGIHAPLAFSVQPDRKDTRRNVLSLSQSGLGLPDRDDYFRNDERTRTVSAAYRLFAKTVLAASGRPATDAELDAVIAFETQLAEATRERAKLRDPNASYNPMSPAELAAAAPGVDWSAYLAVLTAGAKLPQRFIVGQPEFATRVAKLAADTPLPVWRQYLALRVLDAAAPRLPKAYATAAFEYRGKTITA
;
A
#
# COMPACT_ATOMS: atom_id res chain seq x y z
N MET A 1 -14.36 21.86 -82.64
CA MET A 1 -15.56 21.02 -82.82
C MET A 1 -16.09 20.62 -81.45
N PRO A 2 -17.25 21.16 -81.01
CA PRO A 2 -17.86 20.82 -79.75
C PRO A 2 -18.78 19.60 -79.92
N ARG A 3 -18.91 18.75 -78.90
CA ARG A 3 -20.16 18.01 -78.67
C ARG A 3 -20.40 17.88 -77.17
N PHE A 4 -21.22 18.81 -76.69
CA PHE A 4 -21.94 18.71 -75.44
C PHE A 4 -22.83 17.47 -75.45
N ALA A 5 -22.85 16.74 -74.33
CA ALA A 5 -24.06 16.11 -73.83
C ALA A 5 -24.08 16.26 -72.31
N ARG A 6 -24.92 17.18 -71.84
CA ARG A 6 -25.38 17.24 -70.46
C ARG A 6 -26.06 15.91 -70.15
N HIS A 7 -25.87 15.36 -68.95
CA HIS A 7 -26.99 14.94 -68.09
C HIS A 7 -26.57 14.69 -66.64
N ARG A 8 -27.16 15.50 -65.77
CA ARG A 8 -27.72 15.19 -64.44
C ARG A 8 -26.74 14.90 -63.30
N LEU A 9 -26.53 15.96 -62.51
CA LEU A 9 -26.45 15.87 -61.05
C LEU A 9 -27.57 15.00 -60.50
N THR A 10 -27.24 13.96 -59.75
CA THR A 10 -28.12 13.42 -58.71
C THR A 10 -27.31 12.71 -57.63
N ALA A 11 -27.35 13.32 -56.45
CA ALA A 11 -27.25 12.75 -55.11
C ALA A 11 -26.09 11.78 -54.79
N ALA A 12 -25.06 12.32 -54.15
CA ALA A 12 -24.34 11.59 -53.12
C ALA A 12 -25.33 11.26 -51.99
N ALA A 13 -25.82 10.03 -51.94
CA ALA A 13 -26.55 9.52 -50.80
C ALA A 13 -25.51 9.14 -49.72
N THR A 14 -25.37 10.05 -48.78
CA THR A 14 -24.66 9.87 -47.51
C THR A 14 -25.22 8.64 -46.79
N LEU A 15 -24.45 7.55 -46.75
CA LEU A 15 -24.59 6.54 -45.71
C LEU A 15 -23.97 7.10 -44.42
N LEU A 16 -24.63 8.10 -43.83
CA LEU A 16 -24.50 8.37 -42.40
C LEU A 16 -25.28 7.27 -41.69
N GLY A 17 -24.64 6.10 -41.58
CA GLY A 17 -25.13 5.01 -40.75
C GLY A 17 -25.31 5.55 -39.33
N LEU A 18 -26.50 5.33 -38.79
CA LEU A 18 -26.94 5.70 -37.45
C LEU A 18 -25.84 5.45 -36.41
N ALA A 19 -25.13 6.50 -36.01
CA ALA A 19 -24.66 6.54 -34.64
C ALA A 19 -25.94 6.56 -33.79
N ALA A 20 -26.22 5.47 -33.08
CA ALA A 20 -27.22 5.52 -32.03
C ALA A 20 -26.89 6.75 -31.18
N ASN A 21 -27.86 7.64 -30.98
CA ASN A 21 -27.78 8.68 -29.97
C ASN A 21 -27.72 7.98 -28.60
N VAL A 22 -26.56 7.43 -28.26
CA VAL A 22 -26.25 7.06 -26.89
C VAL A 22 -26.25 8.40 -26.17
N GLN A 23 -27.29 8.65 -25.38
CA GLN A 23 -27.30 9.79 -24.48
C GLN A 23 -26.03 9.71 -23.65
N ALA A 24 -25.11 10.67 -23.86
CA ALA A 24 -23.83 10.71 -23.19
C ALA A 24 -23.99 10.92 -21.67
N LEU A 25 -25.15 11.40 -21.24
CA LEU A 25 -25.53 11.62 -19.85
C LEU A 25 -26.90 10.99 -19.60
N ASP A 26 -26.98 10.17 -18.56
CA ASP A 26 -28.25 9.71 -18.02
C ASP A 26 -28.89 10.84 -17.21
N LEU A 27 -29.97 11.41 -17.74
CA LEU A 27 -30.71 12.50 -17.10
C LEU A 27 -31.84 11.99 -16.19
N SER A 28 -32.06 10.68 -16.13
CA SER A 28 -33.14 10.08 -15.32
C SER A 28 -32.87 10.19 -13.81
N GLY A 29 -31.60 10.27 -13.41
CA GLY A 29 -31.17 10.45 -12.03
C GLY A 29 -31.26 11.87 -11.48
N LEU A 30 -31.62 12.88 -12.30
CA LEU A 30 -31.69 14.27 -11.85
C LEU A 30 -32.88 14.52 -10.91
N SER A 31 -32.61 15.08 -9.73
CA SER A 31 -33.61 15.53 -8.77
C SER A 31 -34.16 16.89 -9.17
N LYS A 32 -35.20 16.91 -10.00
CA LYS A 32 -35.82 18.14 -10.53
C LYS A 32 -36.46 19.04 -9.48
N ASP A 33 -36.66 18.52 -8.27
CA ASP A 33 -37.21 19.26 -7.13
C ASP A 33 -36.14 20.11 -6.40
N VAL A 34 -34.86 19.96 -6.76
CA VAL A 34 -33.75 20.76 -6.23
C VAL A 34 -33.31 21.79 -7.26
N GLN A 35 -33.13 23.05 -6.86
CA GLN A 35 -32.60 24.07 -7.76
C GLN A 35 -31.09 23.88 -7.95
N PRO A 36 -30.58 23.79 -9.20
CA PRO A 36 -29.16 23.51 -9.45
C PRO A 36 -28.21 24.61 -8.98
N CYS A 37 -28.70 25.85 -8.82
CA CYS A 37 -27.89 26.97 -8.30
C CYS A 37 -27.79 26.96 -6.77
N ASP A 38 -28.67 26.25 -6.08
CA ASP A 38 -28.71 26.18 -4.61
C ASP A 38 -27.87 24.99 -4.13
N ASP A 39 -28.07 23.82 -4.75
CA ASP A 39 -27.26 22.62 -4.51
C ASP A 39 -27.15 21.78 -5.79
N PHE A 40 -26.08 22.02 -6.54
CA PHE A 40 -25.83 21.29 -7.78
C PHE A 40 -25.57 19.79 -7.54
N TYR A 41 -25.04 19.41 -6.38
CA TYR A 41 -24.77 18.01 -6.06
C TYR A 41 -26.08 17.25 -5.84
N ALA A 42 -26.97 17.78 -5.02
CA ALA A 42 -28.29 17.18 -4.79
C ALA A 42 -29.16 17.19 -6.05
N PHE A 43 -29.10 18.24 -6.89
CA PHE A 43 -29.77 18.26 -8.19
C PHE A 43 -29.31 17.12 -9.11
N VAL A 44 -28.00 16.85 -9.18
CA VAL A 44 -27.46 15.82 -10.07
C VAL A 44 -27.61 14.41 -9.50
N ASN A 45 -27.37 14.23 -8.20
CA ASN A 45 -27.19 12.91 -7.58
C ASN A 45 -28.33 12.49 -6.62
N GLY A 46 -29.24 13.39 -6.25
CA GLY A 46 -30.19 13.17 -5.15
C GLY A 46 -31.07 11.93 -5.34
N ASN A 47 -31.60 11.68 -6.55
CA ASN A 47 -32.42 10.49 -6.79
C ASN A 47 -31.57 9.21 -6.76
N TRP A 48 -30.32 9.28 -7.22
CA TRP A 48 -29.39 8.16 -7.15
C TRP A 48 -29.03 7.82 -5.70
N GLU A 49 -28.75 8.82 -4.87
CA GLU A 49 -28.47 8.62 -3.44
C GLU A 49 -29.68 8.04 -2.71
N ALA A 50 -30.89 8.53 -3.00
CA ALA A 50 -32.12 8.02 -2.40
C ALA A 50 -32.42 6.56 -2.78
N ALA A 51 -32.00 6.13 -3.99
CA ALA A 51 -32.25 4.79 -4.50
C ALA A 51 -31.09 3.80 -4.29
N THR A 52 -29.91 4.26 -3.85
CA THR A 52 -28.71 3.43 -3.75
C THR A 52 -28.43 3.04 -2.31
N GLU A 53 -28.52 1.75 -2.02
CA GLU A 53 -28.06 1.19 -0.75
C GLU A 53 -26.55 0.94 -0.78
N LEU A 54 -25.84 1.33 0.30
CA LEU A 54 -24.44 0.97 0.50
C LEU A 54 -24.36 -0.50 0.91
N PRO A 55 -23.76 -1.40 0.10
CA PRO A 55 -23.65 -2.80 0.47
C PRO A 55 -22.83 -2.97 1.75
N ALA A 56 -23.21 -3.90 2.63
CA ALA A 56 -22.52 -4.15 3.91
C ALA A 56 -21.03 -4.50 3.77
N SER A 57 -20.60 -4.95 2.58
CA SER A 57 -19.20 -5.25 2.25
C SER A 57 -18.37 -4.03 1.81
N ARG A 58 -18.93 -2.82 1.87
CA ARG A 58 -18.31 -1.59 1.34
C ARG A 58 -18.44 -0.43 2.32
N ALA A 59 -17.38 0.38 2.42
CA ALA A 59 -17.39 1.64 3.16
C ALA A 59 -17.88 2.83 2.33
N ARG A 60 -17.95 2.69 0.99
CA ARG A 60 -18.44 3.73 0.06
C ARG A 60 -18.96 3.13 -1.24
N ILE A 61 -19.90 3.82 -1.87
CA ILE A 61 -20.44 3.49 -3.20
C ILE A 61 -20.57 4.76 -4.05
N GLY A 62 -20.39 4.62 -5.36
CA GLY A 62 -20.42 5.71 -6.34
C GLY A 62 -20.04 5.17 -7.71
N SER A 63 -20.06 6.03 -8.73
CA SER A 63 -19.77 5.66 -10.13
C SER A 63 -18.42 4.94 -10.29
N PHE A 64 -17.36 5.42 -9.63
CA PHE A 64 -16.05 4.78 -9.64
C PHE A 64 -16.05 3.37 -9.02
N GLU A 65 -16.88 3.14 -8.00
CA GLU A 65 -16.96 1.83 -7.34
C GLU A 65 -17.82 0.84 -8.12
N GLN A 66 -18.86 1.32 -8.81
CA GLN A 66 -19.60 0.51 -9.76
C GLN A 66 -18.70 0.07 -10.93
N LEU A 67 -17.93 1.00 -11.51
CA LEU A 67 -16.96 0.67 -12.55
C LEU A 67 -15.90 -0.32 -12.05
N ARG A 68 -15.38 -0.13 -10.82
CA ARG A 68 -14.45 -1.07 -10.21
C ARG A 68 -15.07 -2.46 -10.08
N GLN A 69 -16.30 -2.58 -9.61
CA GLN A 69 -16.99 -3.87 -9.50
C GLN A 69 -17.16 -4.57 -10.86
N SER A 70 -17.59 -3.83 -11.89
CA SER A 70 -17.69 -4.39 -13.24
C SER A 70 -16.34 -4.86 -13.77
N ASN A 71 -15.27 -4.11 -13.52
CA ASN A 71 -13.92 -4.50 -13.88
C ASN A 71 -13.41 -5.71 -13.08
N ASP A 72 -13.65 -5.76 -11.77
CA ASP A 72 -13.27 -6.87 -10.91
C ASP A 72 -13.94 -8.17 -11.38
N ALA A 73 -15.24 -8.13 -11.69
CA ALA A 73 -15.97 -9.28 -12.22
C ALA A 73 -15.43 -9.75 -13.59
N LEU A 74 -15.08 -8.79 -14.47
CA LEU A 74 -14.44 -9.11 -15.75
C LEU A 74 -13.07 -9.75 -15.55
N LEU A 75 -12.26 -9.21 -14.64
CA LEU A 75 -10.93 -9.73 -14.33
C LEU A 75 -11.01 -11.12 -13.71
N GLU A 76 -11.88 -11.33 -12.72
CA GLU A 76 -12.09 -12.63 -12.09
C GLU A 76 -12.50 -13.69 -13.11
N LYS A 77 -13.48 -13.38 -13.97
CA LYS A 77 -13.89 -14.27 -15.06
C LYS A 77 -12.71 -14.59 -15.98
N SER A 78 -11.96 -13.57 -16.41
CA SER A 78 -10.86 -13.72 -17.38
C SER A 78 -9.68 -14.50 -16.80
N LEU A 79 -9.36 -14.29 -15.53
CA LEU A 79 -8.26 -14.95 -14.84
C LEU A 79 -8.61 -16.40 -14.49
N THR A 80 -9.85 -16.67 -14.07
CA THR A 80 -10.36 -18.04 -13.89
C THR A 80 -10.32 -18.81 -15.20
N GLU A 81 -10.82 -18.22 -16.29
CA GLU A 81 -10.75 -18.86 -17.61
C GLU A 81 -9.30 -19.15 -18.06
N LEU A 82 -8.39 -18.20 -17.82
CA LEU A 82 -6.97 -18.37 -18.13
C LEU A 82 -6.31 -19.48 -17.28
N ALA A 83 -6.67 -19.57 -16.00
CA ALA A 83 -6.18 -20.60 -15.09
C ALA A 83 -6.66 -22.00 -15.48
N ASP A 84 -7.94 -22.13 -15.83
CA ASP A 84 -8.58 -23.42 -16.14
C ASP A 84 -8.24 -23.97 -17.53
N LYS A 85 -7.79 -23.10 -18.45
CA LYS A 85 -7.51 -23.48 -19.84
C LYS A 85 -6.03 -23.33 -20.18
N PRO A 86 -5.22 -24.41 -20.04
CA PRO A 86 -3.81 -24.39 -20.44
C PRO A 86 -3.55 -23.96 -21.89
N SER A 87 -4.52 -24.16 -22.80
CA SER A 87 -4.45 -23.71 -24.19
C SER A 87 -4.41 -22.20 -24.36
N LEU A 88 -4.92 -21.43 -23.37
CA LEU A 88 -4.85 -19.97 -23.35
C LEU A 88 -3.50 -19.45 -22.80
N GLN A 89 -2.73 -20.30 -22.12
CA GLN A 89 -1.44 -19.94 -21.52
C GLN A 89 -0.29 -20.05 -22.54
N THR A 90 -0.46 -19.37 -23.68
CA THR A 90 0.41 -19.48 -24.86
C THR A 90 1.77 -18.79 -24.72
N THR A 91 1.94 -17.93 -23.70
CA THR A 91 3.19 -17.20 -23.43
C THR A 91 3.67 -17.43 -22.00
N PRO A 92 4.98 -17.24 -21.71
CA PRO A 92 5.49 -17.30 -20.34
C PRO A 92 4.77 -16.33 -19.38
N GLY A 93 4.42 -15.13 -19.84
CA GLY A 93 3.70 -14.14 -19.04
C GLY A 93 2.30 -14.63 -18.65
N LEU A 94 1.55 -15.21 -19.59
CA LEU A 94 0.22 -15.75 -19.33
C LEU A 94 0.26 -16.95 -18.36
N LYS A 95 1.28 -17.80 -18.45
CA LYS A 95 1.52 -18.89 -17.48
C LYS A 95 1.78 -18.34 -16.07
N LEU A 96 2.58 -17.28 -15.94
CA LEU A 96 2.85 -16.65 -14.65
C LEU A 96 1.60 -16.00 -14.05
N ILE A 97 0.79 -15.32 -14.87
CA ILE A 97 -0.47 -14.71 -14.42
C ILE A 97 -1.44 -15.79 -13.93
N ALA A 98 -1.61 -16.87 -14.71
CA ALA A 98 -2.44 -18.01 -14.31
C ALA A 98 -1.97 -18.61 -12.99
N ALA A 99 -0.67 -18.92 -12.87
CA ALA A 99 -0.10 -19.51 -11.67
C ALA A 99 -0.22 -18.59 -10.45
N TYR A 100 0.00 -17.28 -10.62
CA TYR A 100 -0.14 -16.30 -9.54
C TYR A 100 -1.59 -16.21 -9.07
N PHE A 101 -2.55 -16.10 -9.99
CA PHE A 101 -3.98 -16.09 -9.65
C PHE A 101 -4.39 -17.36 -8.91
N SER A 102 -4.09 -18.54 -9.46
CA SER A 102 -4.40 -19.83 -8.83
C SER A 102 -3.78 -19.97 -7.44
N SER A 103 -2.58 -19.43 -7.21
CA SER A 103 -1.94 -19.47 -5.90
C SER A 103 -2.68 -18.69 -4.81
N GLY A 104 -3.44 -17.65 -5.20
CA GLY A 104 -4.27 -16.87 -4.27
C GLY A 104 -5.66 -17.46 -4.05
N MET A 105 -6.16 -18.27 -4.99
CA MET A 105 -7.49 -18.91 -4.89
C MET A 105 -7.45 -20.25 -4.14
N ASP A 106 -6.28 -20.87 -3.98
CA ASP A 106 -6.11 -22.14 -3.26
C ASP A 106 -5.99 -21.92 -1.74
N GLU A 107 -7.11 -21.59 -1.09
CA GLU A 107 -7.18 -21.37 0.36
C GLU A 107 -6.70 -22.59 1.16
N ALA A 108 -7.03 -23.81 0.70
CA ALA A 108 -6.62 -25.04 1.37
C ALA A 108 -5.09 -25.18 1.41
N ALA A 109 -4.41 -24.83 0.32
CA ALA A 109 -2.96 -24.87 0.28
C ALA A 109 -2.29 -23.68 0.99
N ILE A 110 -2.99 -22.54 1.15
CA ILE A 110 -2.55 -21.44 2.03
C ILE A 110 -2.61 -21.89 3.50
N GLU A 111 -3.73 -22.48 3.92
CA GLU A 111 -3.91 -23.04 5.27
C GLU A 111 -2.84 -24.08 5.59
N ALA A 112 -2.65 -25.06 4.71
CA ALA A 112 -1.67 -26.14 4.91
C ALA A 112 -0.22 -25.64 4.99
N ARG A 113 0.13 -24.55 4.28
CA ARG A 113 1.48 -23.98 4.33
C ARG A 113 1.75 -23.16 5.59
N GLY A 114 0.71 -22.68 6.27
CA GLY A 114 0.86 -21.89 7.49
C GLY A 114 1.79 -20.68 7.29
N LEU A 115 2.77 -20.54 8.18
CA LEU A 115 3.75 -19.46 8.15
C LEU A 115 5.04 -19.76 7.37
N THR A 116 5.12 -20.91 6.71
CA THR A 116 6.37 -21.43 6.13
C THR A 116 7.12 -20.40 5.26
N SER A 117 6.40 -19.59 4.50
CA SER A 117 6.97 -18.56 3.62
C SER A 117 7.66 -17.40 4.36
N ILE A 118 7.23 -17.08 5.58
CA ILE A 118 7.78 -15.99 6.39
C ILE A 118 8.65 -16.46 7.55
N THR A 119 8.62 -17.76 7.90
CA THR A 119 9.48 -18.37 8.92
C THR A 119 10.96 -18.00 8.77
N PRO A 120 11.57 -17.96 7.58
CA PRO A 120 12.97 -17.53 7.45
C PRO A 120 13.22 -16.10 7.96
N LEU A 121 12.29 -15.16 7.74
CA LEU A 121 12.41 -13.79 8.23
C LEU A 121 12.22 -13.73 9.74
N LEU A 122 11.22 -14.46 10.27
CA LEU A 122 10.97 -14.53 11.71
C LEU A 122 12.16 -15.15 12.45
N ASN A 123 12.78 -16.20 11.92
CA ASN A 123 13.97 -16.81 12.51
C ASN A 123 15.17 -15.86 12.53
N ARG A 124 15.33 -15.00 11.51
CA ARG A 124 16.38 -13.96 11.51
C ARG A 124 16.13 -12.91 12.58
N ILE A 125 14.87 -12.56 12.82
CA ILE A 125 14.47 -11.65 13.89
C ILE A 125 14.73 -12.28 15.26
N ASP A 126 14.31 -13.53 15.48
CA ASP A 126 14.52 -14.25 16.73
C ASP A 126 16.02 -14.41 17.04
N GLY A 127 16.85 -14.57 16.00
CA GLY A 127 18.31 -14.63 16.09
C GLY A 127 19.02 -13.28 16.32
N LEU A 128 18.31 -12.15 16.40
CA LEU A 128 18.91 -10.84 16.66
C LEU A 128 19.39 -10.74 18.12
N GLN A 129 20.67 -11.06 18.35
CA GLN A 129 21.29 -11.04 19.69
C GLN A 129 22.22 -9.84 19.91
N ARG A 130 22.71 -9.25 18.83
CA ARG A 130 23.66 -8.12 18.89
C ARG A 130 23.11 -6.94 18.13
N ARG A 131 23.43 -5.75 18.63
CA ARG A 131 22.91 -4.49 18.08
C ARG A 131 23.52 -4.18 16.73
N GLU A 132 24.76 -4.62 16.52
CA GLU A 132 25.50 -4.51 15.26
C GLU A 132 24.83 -5.26 14.10
N ASP A 133 24.02 -6.29 14.39
CA ASP A 133 23.31 -7.08 13.36
C ASP A 133 21.99 -6.42 12.91
N LEU A 134 21.50 -5.40 13.65
CA LEU A 134 20.22 -4.75 13.38
C LEU A 134 20.18 -4.06 12.00
N PRO A 135 21.18 -3.25 11.57
CA PRO A 135 21.12 -2.57 10.27
C PRO A 135 20.95 -3.53 9.08
N ALA A 136 21.68 -4.65 9.10
CA ALA A 136 21.57 -5.69 8.06
C ALA A 136 20.19 -6.34 8.05
N LEU A 137 19.61 -6.61 9.22
CA LEU A 137 18.26 -7.16 9.34
C LEU A 137 17.18 -6.18 8.82
N LEU A 138 17.27 -4.89 9.18
CA LEU A 138 16.35 -3.87 8.68
C LEU A 138 16.42 -3.74 7.15
N ALA A 139 17.63 -3.82 6.58
CA ALA A 139 17.83 -3.80 5.13
C ALA A 139 17.26 -5.04 4.44
N LEU A 140 17.44 -6.24 5.03
CA LEU A 140 16.86 -7.48 4.53
C LEU A 140 15.32 -7.38 4.47
N LEU A 141 14.69 -6.89 5.54
CA LEU A 141 13.24 -6.69 5.58
C LEU A 141 12.78 -5.72 4.49
N ASN A 142 13.49 -4.60 4.31
CA ASN A 142 13.18 -3.64 3.23
C ASN A 142 13.21 -4.30 1.85
N ARG A 143 14.26 -5.08 1.59
CA ARG A 143 14.43 -5.81 0.32
C ARG A 143 13.35 -6.88 0.13
N SER A 144 12.79 -7.40 1.21
CA SER A 144 11.62 -8.30 1.21
C SER A 144 10.28 -7.56 1.13
N GLY A 145 10.26 -6.24 0.92
CA GLY A 145 9.04 -5.43 0.82
C GLY A 145 8.41 -5.07 2.17
N ILE A 146 9.14 -5.22 3.27
CA ILE A 146 8.69 -4.95 4.64
C ILE A 146 9.41 -3.71 5.15
N HIS A 147 8.72 -2.57 5.10
CA HIS A 147 9.30 -1.26 5.40
C HIS A 147 9.19 -0.91 6.89
N ALA A 148 10.19 -1.32 7.69
CA ALA A 148 10.21 -1.14 9.14
C ALA A 148 11.61 -0.73 9.65
N PRO A 149 11.80 0.45 10.27
CA PRO A 149 10.94 1.64 10.22
C PRO A 149 11.20 2.52 8.98
N LEU A 150 12.18 2.16 8.16
CA LEU A 150 12.57 2.91 6.97
C LEU A 150 11.90 2.31 5.73
N ALA A 151 11.63 3.12 4.71
CA ALA A 151 11.23 2.64 3.39
C ALA A 151 12.25 3.13 2.35
N PHE A 152 12.72 2.21 1.51
CA PHE A 152 13.54 2.53 0.36
C PHE A 152 12.77 2.24 -0.93
N SER A 153 12.92 3.12 -1.90
CA SER A 153 12.36 2.94 -3.24
C SER A 153 13.27 3.56 -4.30
N VAL A 154 13.11 3.11 -5.54
CA VAL A 154 13.78 3.71 -6.70
C VAL A 154 12.74 4.53 -7.43
N GLN A 155 13.00 5.82 -7.62
CA GLN A 155 12.09 6.76 -8.28
C GLN A 155 12.87 7.68 -9.22
N PRO A 156 12.21 8.32 -10.21
CA PRO A 156 12.84 9.39 -10.98
C PRO A 156 13.34 10.52 -10.08
N ASP A 157 14.54 11.05 -10.35
CA ASP A 157 15.05 12.20 -9.61
C ASP A 157 14.25 13.46 -9.96
N ARG A 158 13.67 14.10 -8.95
CA ARG A 158 12.81 15.28 -9.13
C ARG A 158 13.54 16.47 -9.76
N LYS A 159 14.88 16.54 -9.67
CA LYS A 159 15.68 17.61 -10.29
C LYS A 159 16.45 17.16 -11.54
N ASP A 160 16.46 15.86 -11.87
CA ASP A 160 16.96 15.34 -13.15
C ASP A 160 16.18 14.06 -13.53
N THR A 161 15.00 14.23 -14.12
CA THR A 161 14.06 13.13 -14.40
C THR A 161 14.56 12.10 -15.41
N ARG A 162 15.73 12.34 -16.02
CA ARG A 162 16.42 11.38 -16.92
C ARG A 162 17.13 10.27 -16.15
N ARG A 163 17.21 10.36 -14.82
CA ARG A 163 17.90 9.41 -13.96
C ARG A 163 16.97 8.94 -12.84
N ASN A 164 17.16 7.70 -12.43
CA ASN A 164 16.56 7.18 -11.21
C ASN A 164 17.49 7.40 -10.02
N VAL A 165 16.90 7.60 -8.86
CA VAL A 165 17.60 7.79 -7.59
C VAL A 165 17.00 6.87 -6.54
N LEU A 166 17.85 6.36 -5.65
CA LEU A 166 17.39 5.68 -4.44
C LEU A 166 16.82 6.74 -3.49
N SER A 167 15.64 6.51 -2.94
CA SER A 167 14.99 7.41 -2.00
C SER A 167 14.68 6.69 -0.69
N LEU A 168 15.06 7.30 0.42
CA LEU A 168 14.72 6.90 1.78
C LEU A 168 13.54 7.73 2.28
N SER A 169 12.54 7.11 2.92
CA SER A 169 11.43 7.80 3.56
C SER A 169 11.03 7.16 4.89
N GLN A 170 10.32 7.93 5.71
CA GLN A 170 9.67 7.46 6.94
C GLN A 170 8.66 6.35 6.68
N SER A 171 8.54 5.39 7.59
CA SER A 171 7.61 4.25 7.52
C SER A 171 7.45 3.59 8.91
N GLY A 172 6.76 2.46 8.97
CA GLY A 172 6.88 1.49 10.04
C GLY A 172 5.95 1.69 11.24
N LEU A 173 5.03 2.65 11.16
CA LEU A 173 3.95 2.79 12.14
C LEU A 173 2.87 1.72 11.92
N GLY A 174 2.27 1.26 13.02
CA GLY A 174 1.15 0.32 13.00
C GLY A 174 -0.20 1.01 12.86
N LEU A 175 -0.34 2.22 13.42
CA LEU A 175 -1.52 3.06 13.24
C LEU A 175 -1.52 3.79 11.88
N PRO A 176 -2.70 4.17 11.36
CA PRO A 176 -2.82 4.80 10.03
C PRO A 176 -2.08 6.13 9.88
N ASP A 177 -2.05 6.94 10.93
CA ASP A 177 -1.37 8.23 10.95
C ASP A 177 -0.52 8.39 12.22
N ARG A 178 0.51 9.24 12.15
CA ARG A 178 1.33 9.59 13.33
C ARG A 178 0.49 10.23 14.43
N ASP A 179 -0.53 11.00 14.07
CA ASP A 179 -1.32 11.76 15.04
C ASP A 179 -2.21 10.83 15.88
N ASP A 180 -2.50 9.62 15.40
CA ASP A 180 -3.25 8.59 16.14
C ASP A 180 -2.49 8.09 17.39
N TYR A 181 -1.17 8.32 17.48
CA TYR A 181 -0.39 8.01 18.70
C TYR A 181 -0.53 9.07 19.80
N PHE A 182 -1.06 10.25 19.49
CA PHE A 182 -1.10 11.40 20.40
C PHE A 182 -2.52 11.88 20.73
N ARG A 183 -3.50 11.61 19.86
CA ARG A 183 -4.89 12.02 20.07
C ARG A 183 -5.63 11.05 20.99
N ASN A 184 -6.73 11.52 21.59
CA ASN A 184 -7.58 10.73 22.48
C ASN A 184 -9.09 10.85 22.15
N ASP A 185 -9.41 11.31 20.95
CA ASP A 185 -10.79 11.28 20.45
C ASP A 185 -11.30 9.84 20.27
N GLU A 186 -12.61 9.69 20.11
CA GLU A 186 -13.29 8.39 20.02
C GLU A 186 -12.77 7.53 18.86
N ARG A 187 -12.55 8.13 17.69
CA ARG A 187 -11.97 7.45 16.53
C ARG A 187 -10.58 6.90 16.89
N THR A 188 -9.72 7.74 17.47
CA THR A 188 -8.36 7.34 17.83
C THR A 188 -8.34 6.23 18.86
N ARG A 189 -9.18 6.31 19.91
CA ARG A 189 -9.32 5.23 20.91
C ARG A 189 -9.76 3.91 20.27
N THR A 190 -10.70 3.98 19.34
CA THR A 190 -11.21 2.80 18.61
C THR A 190 -10.13 2.16 17.74
N VAL A 191 -9.42 2.97 16.93
CA VAL A 191 -8.35 2.49 16.05
C VAL A 191 -7.17 1.93 16.86
N SER A 192 -6.77 2.60 17.94
CA SER A 192 -5.68 2.14 18.82
C SER A 192 -6.03 0.83 19.53
N ALA A 193 -7.27 0.67 19.99
CA ALA A 193 -7.73 -0.60 20.56
C ALA A 193 -7.74 -1.73 19.52
N ALA A 194 -8.21 -1.46 18.30
CA ALA A 194 -8.20 -2.44 17.21
C ALA A 194 -6.78 -2.82 16.79
N TYR A 195 -5.85 -1.87 16.74
CA TYR A 195 -4.45 -2.14 16.47
C TYR A 195 -3.83 -3.07 17.53
N ARG A 196 -4.07 -2.79 18.81
CA ARG A 196 -3.61 -3.63 19.92
C ARG A 196 -4.18 -5.05 19.84
N LEU A 197 -5.47 -5.18 19.53
CA LEU A 197 -6.13 -6.48 19.34
C LEU A 197 -5.54 -7.25 18.14
N PHE A 198 -5.33 -6.55 17.01
CA PHE A 198 -4.70 -7.12 15.83
C PHE A 198 -3.30 -7.65 16.15
N ALA A 199 -2.45 -6.82 16.78
CA ALA A 199 -1.11 -7.20 17.17
C ALA A 199 -1.10 -8.43 18.07
N LYS A 200 -1.92 -8.44 19.13
CA LYS A 200 -2.04 -9.57 20.06
C LYS A 200 -2.47 -10.85 19.34
N THR A 201 -3.44 -10.76 18.43
CA THR A 201 -3.97 -11.88 17.66
C THR A 201 -2.91 -12.50 16.74
N VAL A 202 -2.27 -11.70 15.89
CA VAL A 202 -1.29 -12.23 14.91
C VAL A 202 -0.02 -12.75 15.60
N LEU A 203 0.40 -12.11 16.68
CA LEU A 203 1.56 -12.54 17.47
C LEU A 203 1.28 -13.88 18.16
N ALA A 204 0.13 -14.01 18.84
CA ALA A 204 -0.27 -15.26 19.48
C ALA A 204 -0.42 -16.40 18.45
N ALA A 205 -1.09 -16.15 17.32
CA ALA A 205 -1.26 -17.13 16.26
C ALA A 205 0.08 -17.61 15.65
N SER A 206 1.12 -16.76 15.69
CA SER A 206 2.46 -17.09 15.18
C SER A 206 3.33 -17.88 16.15
N GLY A 207 2.81 -18.23 17.33
CA GLY A 207 3.59 -18.84 18.41
C GLY A 207 4.48 -17.85 19.17
N ARG A 208 4.23 -16.54 19.06
CA ARG A 208 4.96 -15.45 19.72
C ARG A 208 4.02 -14.59 20.56
N PRO A 209 3.26 -15.16 21.52
CA PRO A 209 2.33 -14.38 22.31
C PRO A 209 3.07 -13.25 23.04
N ALA A 210 2.49 -12.05 23.03
CA ALA A 210 3.01 -10.91 23.76
C ALA A 210 2.15 -10.62 24.99
N THR A 211 2.80 -10.37 26.12
CA THR A 211 2.17 -9.79 27.30
C THR A 211 1.70 -8.37 27.01
N ASP A 212 0.80 -7.85 27.84
CA ASP A 212 0.32 -6.48 27.65
C ASP A 212 1.45 -5.45 27.84
N ALA A 213 2.43 -5.73 28.71
CA ALA A 213 3.62 -4.90 28.90
C ALA A 213 4.57 -4.92 27.69
N GLU A 214 4.74 -6.07 27.02
CA GLU A 214 5.53 -6.15 25.78
C GLU A 214 4.84 -5.40 24.64
N LEU A 215 3.51 -5.49 24.54
CA LEU A 215 2.74 -4.69 23.59
C LEU A 215 2.84 -3.19 23.89
N ASP A 216 2.79 -2.79 25.17
CA ASP A 216 3.00 -1.39 25.57
C ASP A 216 4.40 -0.89 25.18
N ALA A 217 5.43 -1.73 25.34
CA ALA A 217 6.78 -1.39 24.94
C ALA A 217 6.92 -1.19 23.42
N VAL A 218 6.25 -2.03 22.61
CA VAL A 218 6.21 -1.87 21.14
C VAL A 218 5.45 -0.60 20.75
N ILE A 219 4.30 -0.34 21.36
CA ILE A 219 3.51 0.87 21.09
C ILE A 219 4.31 2.12 21.49
N ALA A 220 4.96 2.12 22.65
CA ALA A 220 5.82 3.22 23.08
C ALA A 220 7.01 3.44 22.14
N PHE A 221 7.60 2.37 21.62
CA PHE A 221 8.62 2.45 20.58
C PHE A 221 8.07 3.08 19.29
N GLU A 222 6.89 2.69 18.85
CA GLU A 222 6.22 3.31 17.69
C GLU A 222 5.83 4.76 17.92
N THR A 223 5.41 5.13 19.14
CA THR A 223 5.16 6.54 19.50
C THR A 223 6.43 7.37 19.32
N GLN A 224 7.60 6.85 19.72
CA GLN A 224 8.87 7.53 19.50
C GLN A 224 9.26 7.66 18.02
N LEU A 225 8.84 6.71 17.17
CA LEU A 225 8.94 6.87 15.72
C LEU A 225 7.97 7.96 15.24
N ALA A 226 6.71 7.92 15.68
CA ALA A 226 5.65 8.88 15.32
C ALA A 226 6.01 10.33 15.67
N GLU A 227 6.74 10.55 16.77
CA GLU A 227 7.27 11.87 17.16
C GLU A 227 8.16 12.48 16.07
N ALA A 228 9.02 11.67 15.45
CA ALA A 228 9.93 12.10 14.38
C ALA A 228 9.33 11.96 12.97
N THR A 229 8.22 11.24 12.83
CA THR A 229 7.48 11.13 11.57
C THR A 229 6.94 12.51 11.20
N ARG A 230 7.24 12.99 10.00
CA ARG A 230 6.75 14.28 9.51
C ARG A 230 5.25 14.21 9.23
N GLU A 231 4.53 15.25 9.65
CA GLU A 231 3.09 15.43 9.42
C GLU A 231 2.74 15.40 7.92
N ARG A 232 1.56 14.85 7.59
CA ARG A 232 1.06 14.75 6.19
C ARG A 232 0.99 16.09 5.48
N ALA A 233 0.64 17.17 6.18
CA ALA A 233 0.59 18.51 5.60
C ALA A 233 1.99 18.96 5.13
N LYS A 234 3.02 18.73 5.96
CA LYS A 234 4.42 19.09 5.66
C LYS A 234 5.03 18.20 4.58
N LEU A 235 4.56 16.96 4.40
CA LEU A 235 4.97 16.08 3.30
C LEU A 235 4.54 16.59 1.91
N ARG A 236 3.59 17.53 1.83
CA ARG A 236 3.17 18.13 0.56
C ARG A 236 4.17 19.13 -0.01
N ASP A 237 5.14 19.58 0.78
CA ASP A 237 6.27 20.36 0.26
C ASP A 237 7.31 19.42 -0.38
N PRO A 238 7.43 19.42 -1.72
CA PRO A 238 8.37 18.56 -2.41
C PRO A 238 9.83 18.96 -2.18
N ASN A 239 10.11 20.23 -1.86
CA ASN A 239 11.47 20.72 -1.61
C ASN A 239 11.97 20.29 -0.23
N ALA A 240 11.12 20.39 0.79
CA ALA A 240 11.45 19.90 2.13
C ALA A 240 11.73 18.38 2.17
N SER A 241 11.22 17.63 1.19
CA SER A 241 11.44 16.19 1.06
C SER A 241 12.58 15.83 0.08
N TYR A 242 13.32 16.82 -0.43
CA TYR A 242 14.42 16.62 -1.36
C TYR A 242 15.75 16.97 -0.68
N ASN A 243 16.29 16.03 0.10
CA ASN A 243 17.58 16.19 0.77
C ASN A 243 18.59 15.21 0.16
N PRO A 244 19.29 15.59 -0.92
CA PRO A 244 20.29 14.74 -1.53
C PRO A 244 21.47 14.55 -0.58
N MET A 245 21.85 13.30 -0.34
CA MET A 245 22.97 12.92 0.52
C MET A 245 23.77 11.79 -0.12
N SER A 246 25.06 11.76 0.18
CA SER A 246 25.94 10.61 0.00
C SER A 246 25.81 9.61 1.17
N PRO A 247 26.26 8.36 1.01
CA PRO A 247 26.32 7.41 2.13
C PRO A 247 27.06 7.95 3.36
N ALA A 248 28.15 8.69 3.14
CA ALA A 248 28.94 9.28 4.21
C ALA A 248 28.18 10.40 4.95
N GLU A 249 27.47 11.26 4.22
CA GLU A 249 26.67 12.34 4.82
C GLU A 249 25.50 11.78 5.65
N LEU A 250 24.83 10.71 5.18
CA LEU A 250 23.80 10.04 5.98
C LEU A 250 24.38 9.44 7.26
N ALA A 251 25.54 8.77 7.16
CA ALA A 251 26.20 8.21 8.33
C ALA A 251 26.61 9.28 9.36
N ALA A 252 27.04 10.45 8.89
CA ALA A 252 27.34 11.59 9.75
C ALA A 252 26.08 12.20 10.40
N ALA A 253 24.98 12.33 9.65
CA ALA A 253 23.73 12.93 10.12
C ALA A 253 22.91 12.02 11.05
N ALA A 254 23.04 10.70 10.90
CA ALA A 254 22.29 9.69 11.65
C ALA A 254 23.24 8.63 12.25
N PRO A 255 24.12 9.01 13.20
CA PRO A 255 25.05 8.08 13.81
C PRO A 255 24.31 7.04 14.67
N GLY A 256 24.88 5.84 14.80
CA GLY A 256 24.29 4.72 15.57
C GLY A 256 23.74 3.58 14.72
N VAL A 257 23.72 3.75 13.39
CA VAL A 257 23.41 2.71 12.41
C VAL A 257 24.59 2.56 11.46
N ASP A 258 25.02 1.33 11.20
CA ASP A 258 25.95 1.05 10.11
C ASP A 258 25.21 1.13 8.77
N TRP A 259 25.13 2.34 8.23
CA TRP A 259 24.48 2.62 6.95
C TRP A 259 25.20 1.98 5.77
N SER A 260 26.51 1.71 5.90
CA SER A 260 27.26 1.00 4.86
C SER A 260 26.81 -0.45 4.79
N ALA A 261 26.74 -1.14 5.94
CA ALA A 261 26.20 -2.50 6.03
C ALA A 261 24.73 -2.56 5.59
N TYR A 262 23.91 -1.59 6.01
CA TYR A 262 22.52 -1.48 5.59
C TYR A 262 22.42 -1.41 4.06
N LEU A 263 23.10 -0.45 3.44
CA LEU A 263 23.00 -0.22 2.00
C LEU A 263 23.58 -1.39 1.20
N ALA A 264 24.66 -2.03 1.68
CA ALA A 264 25.24 -3.21 1.02
C ALA A 264 24.25 -4.39 0.95
N VAL A 265 23.50 -4.64 2.03
CA VAL A 265 22.44 -5.66 2.04
C VAL A 265 21.26 -5.25 1.16
N LEU A 266 20.83 -3.97 1.27
CA LEU A 266 19.72 -3.44 0.49
C LEU A 266 19.96 -3.58 -1.02
N THR A 267 21.17 -3.24 -1.49
CA THR A 267 21.55 -3.30 -2.91
C THR A 267 22.00 -4.69 -3.36
N ALA A 268 21.95 -5.70 -2.48
CA ALA A 268 22.47 -7.04 -2.73
C ALA A 268 23.91 -7.04 -3.29
N GLY A 269 24.76 -6.16 -2.75
CA GLY A 269 26.15 -6.01 -3.18
C GLY A 269 26.36 -5.22 -4.47
N ALA A 270 25.30 -4.69 -5.10
CA ALA A 270 25.47 -3.78 -6.24
C ALA A 270 26.18 -2.49 -5.79
N LYS A 271 26.86 -1.83 -6.75
CA LYS A 271 27.60 -0.58 -6.51
C LYS A 271 26.71 0.43 -5.79
N LEU A 272 27.18 0.88 -4.62
CA LEU A 272 26.44 1.84 -3.80
C LEU A 272 26.17 3.13 -4.59
N PRO A 273 24.95 3.70 -4.47
CA PRO A 273 24.67 4.99 -5.06
C PRO A 273 25.55 6.05 -4.40
N GLN A 274 26.21 6.89 -5.22
CA GLN A 274 26.98 8.03 -4.71
C GLN A 274 26.07 9.13 -4.15
N ARG A 275 24.79 9.11 -4.54
CA ARG A 275 23.77 10.06 -4.10
C ARG A 275 22.42 9.36 -3.98
N PHE A 276 21.73 9.59 -2.89
CA PHE A 276 20.34 9.21 -2.68
C PHE A 276 19.57 10.38 -2.06
N ILE A 277 18.24 10.33 -2.12
CA ILE A 277 17.37 11.34 -1.52
C ILE A 277 16.92 10.84 -0.16
N VAL A 278 17.17 11.62 0.89
CA VAL A 278 16.61 11.38 2.22
C VAL A 278 15.38 12.26 2.39
N GLY A 279 14.19 11.66 2.37
CA GLY A 279 12.93 12.41 2.47
C GLY A 279 12.81 13.17 3.78
N GLN A 280 13.11 12.50 4.90
CA GLN A 280 13.02 13.06 6.24
C GLN A 280 14.30 12.74 7.02
N PRO A 281 15.35 13.59 6.89
CA PRO A 281 16.61 13.41 7.61
C PRO A 281 16.41 13.28 9.12
N GLU A 282 15.50 14.06 9.70
CA GLU A 282 15.16 14.04 11.12
C GLU A 282 14.65 12.66 11.57
N PHE A 283 13.89 11.97 10.71
CA PHE A 283 13.39 10.63 10.99
C PHE A 283 14.52 9.60 10.93
N ALA A 284 15.41 9.70 9.94
CA ALA A 284 16.59 8.83 9.85
C ALA A 284 17.49 8.97 11.09
N THR A 285 17.72 10.20 11.55
CA THR A 285 18.45 10.48 12.80
C THR A 285 17.74 9.87 14.02
N ARG A 286 16.41 9.98 14.14
CA ARG A 286 15.66 9.36 15.25
C ARG A 286 15.75 7.84 15.21
N VAL A 287 15.61 7.23 14.03
CA VAL A 287 15.77 5.77 13.86
C VAL A 287 17.15 5.32 14.30
N ALA A 288 18.21 6.06 13.93
CA ALA A 288 19.56 5.70 14.32
C ALA A 288 19.80 5.79 15.83
N LYS A 289 19.21 6.80 16.49
CA LYS A 289 19.20 6.90 17.95
C LYS A 289 18.43 5.74 18.61
N LEU A 290 17.25 5.39 18.09
CA LEU A 290 16.46 4.28 18.60
C LEU A 290 17.16 2.92 18.40
N ALA A 291 17.91 2.75 17.31
CA ALA A 291 18.75 1.57 17.10
C ALA A 291 19.80 1.41 18.22
N ALA A 292 20.34 2.52 18.72
CA ALA A 292 21.31 2.55 19.83
C ALA A 292 20.68 2.36 21.22
N ASP A 293 19.49 2.92 21.45
CA ASP A 293 18.92 3.07 22.79
C ASP A 293 17.86 1.99 23.12
N THR A 294 17.10 1.51 22.14
CA THR A 294 15.98 0.60 22.39
C THR A 294 16.47 -0.83 22.70
N PRO A 295 15.93 -1.53 23.70
CA PRO A 295 16.28 -2.92 23.99
C PRO A 295 15.99 -3.86 22.80
N LEU A 296 16.89 -4.81 22.52
CA LEU A 296 16.72 -5.78 21.43
C LEU A 296 15.42 -6.61 21.51
N PRO A 297 14.89 -6.99 22.69
CA PRO A 297 13.58 -7.64 22.77
C PRO A 297 12.45 -6.81 22.14
N VAL A 298 12.45 -5.49 22.33
CA VAL A 298 11.45 -4.59 21.74
C VAL A 298 11.61 -4.53 20.23
N TRP A 299 12.86 -4.44 19.73
CA TRP A 299 13.14 -4.54 18.29
C TRP A 299 12.64 -5.85 17.68
N ARG A 300 12.91 -6.99 18.33
CA ARG A 300 12.45 -8.30 17.83
C ARG A 300 10.93 -8.35 17.76
N GLN A 301 10.24 -7.90 18.80
CA GLN A 301 8.78 -7.89 18.84
C GLN A 301 8.17 -6.97 17.78
N TYR A 302 8.70 -5.75 17.65
CA TYR A 302 8.29 -4.77 16.64
C TYR A 302 8.49 -5.31 15.21
N LEU A 303 9.67 -5.87 14.91
CA LEU A 303 9.97 -6.40 13.57
C LEU A 303 9.12 -7.63 13.25
N ALA A 304 8.92 -8.53 14.21
CA ALA A 304 8.03 -9.69 14.04
C ALA A 304 6.60 -9.24 13.73
N LEU A 305 6.08 -8.26 14.47
CA LEU A 305 4.76 -7.68 14.23
C LEU A 305 4.68 -7.03 12.82
N ARG A 306 5.71 -6.31 12.38
CA ARG A 306 5.75 -5.72 11.02
C ARG A 306 5.79 -6.77 9.91
N VAL A 307 6.50 -7.89 10.10
CA VAL A 307 6.48 -9.02 9.16
C VAL A 307 5.10 -9.65 9.08
N LEU A 308 4.49 -9.93 10.23
CA LEU A 308 3.16 -10.54 10.31
C LEU A 308 2.10 -9.62 9.70
N ASP A 309 2.15 -8.33 9.99
CA ASP A 309 1.22 -7.33 9.44
C ASP A 309 1.30 -7.23 7.92
N ALA A 310 2.52 -7.14 7.36
CA ALA A 310 2.72 -7.08 5.92
C ALA A 310 2.26 -8.36 5.18
N ALA A 311 2.36 -9.52 5.85
CA ALA A 311 2.01 -10.82 5.29
C ALA A 311 0.55 -11.21 5.53
N ALA A 312 -0.10 -10.70 6.58
CA ALA A 312 -1.38 -11.17 7.09
C ALA A 312 -2.49 -11.37 6.04
N PRO A 313 -2.69 -10.48 5.04
CA PRO A 313 -3.71 -10.67 4.01
C PRO A 313 -3.48 -11.88 3.10
N ARG A 314 -2.29 -12.50 3.13
CA ARG A 314 -1.87 -13.63 2.27
C ARG A 314 -1.52 -14.88 3.09
N LEU A 315 -1.82 -14.86 4.38
CA LEU A 315 -1.59 -15.94 5.32
C LEU A 315 -2.91 -16.68 5.60
N PRO A 316 -2.89 -17.80 6.37
CA PRO A 316 -4.10 -18.49 6.80
C PRO A 316 -5.21 -17.56 7.32
N LYS A 317 -6.45 -18.01 7.21
CA LYS A 317 -7.69 -17.25 7.46
C LYS A 317 -7.69 -16.48 8.76
N ALA A 318 -7.10 -17.02 9.83
CA ALA A 318 -6.97 -16.32 11.11
C ALA A 318 -6.23 -14.97 10.99
N TYR A 319 -5.15 -14.92 10.21
CA TYR A 319 -4.37 -13.69 9.96
C TYR A 319 -5.11 -12.75 9.01
N ALA A 320 -5.65 -13.29 7.92
CA ALA A 320 -6.40 -12.50 6.95
C ALA A 320 -7.64 -11.84 7.59
N THR A 321 -8.33 -12.56 8.48
CA THR A 321 -9.48 -12.06 9.25
C THR A 321 -9.04 -10.97 10.22
N ALA A 322 -7.97 -11.17 10.98
CA ALA A 322 -7.45 -10.15 11.89
C ALA A 322 -7.05 -8.87 11.12
N ALA A 323 -6.40 -9.01 9.96
CA ALA A 323 -6.06 -7.88 9.11
C ALA A 323 -7.30 -7.18 8.54
N PHE A 324 -8.33 -7.93 8.16
CA PHE A 324 -9.59 -7.37 7.66
C PHE A 324 -10.35 -6.60 8.74
N GLU A 325 -10.50 -7.16 9.95
CA GLU A 325 -11.18 -6.48 11.06
C GLU A 325 -10.46 -5.15 11.40
N TYR A 326 -9.12 -5.15 11.40
CA TYR A 326 -8.37 -3.93 11.67
C TYR A 326 -8.39 -2.93 10.50
N ARG A 327 -7.90 -3.33 9.32
CA ARG A 327 -7.65 -2.43 8.18
C ARG A 327 -8.88 -2.21 7.29
N GLY A 328 -9.73 -3.22 7.17
CA GLY A 328 -10.90 -3.20 6.28
C GLY A 328 -12.21 -2.78 6.95
N LYS A 329 -12.30 -2.87 8.28
CA LYS A 329 -13.49 -2.46 9.03
C LYS A 329 -13.21 -1.27 9.93
N THR A 330 -12.25 -1.38 10.86
CA THR A 330 -12.01 -0.28 11.82
C THR A 330 -11.38 0.97 11.21
N ILE A 331 -10.39 0.83 10.33
CA ILE A 331 -9.69 2.00 9.77
C ILE A 331 -10.52 2.74 8.73
N THR A 332 -11.34 2.00 7.96
CA THR A 332 -12.14 2.54 6.86
C THR A 332 -13.56 2.94 7.26
N ALA A 333 -14.00 2.60 8.47
CA ALA A 333 -15.19 3.17 9.09
C ALA A 333 -14.97 4.65 9.47
#